data_AF-A0A1H1ADP8-F1
#
_entry.id   AF-A0A1H1ADP8-F1
#
_cell.length_a   1.000
_cell.length_b   1.000
_cell.length_c   1.000
_cell.angle_alpha   90.00
_cell.angle_beta   90.00
_cell.angle_gamma   90.00
#
_symmetry.space_group_name_H-M   'P 1'
#
loop_
_entity.id
_entity.type
_entity.pdbx_description
1 polymer ?
#
loop_
_entity_poly.entity_id
_entity_poly.type
_entity_poly.pdbx_seq_one_letter_code
_entity_poly.pdbx_strand_id
1 'polypeptide(L)'
;MMSTDGSRIIAERKLTFSQNGENVRHELTVQVYLPVEVNSSDVNFDVSPGTASCRVEFNGLNEPPYIAHGADRLQALEFAVNIDPILRSMKNKYRFYFATGEDYFDES
;
A
#
# COMPACT_ATOMS: atom_id res chain seq x y z
N MET A 1 -22.25 11.18 11.19
CA MET A 1 -22.11 9.83 10.60
C MET A 1 -20.76 9.80 9.92
N MET A 2 -19.78 9.07 10.47
CA MET A 2 -18.52 8.84 9.77
C MET A 2 -18.78 7.81 8.67
N SER A 3 -18.66 8.22 7.41
CA SER A 3 -18.80 7.33 6.25
C SER A 3 -17.76 6.21 6.34
N THR A 4 -18.22 4.97 6.50
CA THR A 4 -17.39 3.75 6.60
C THR A 4 -16.80 3.30 5.26
N ASP A 5 -16.96 4.06 4.17
CA ASP A 5 -16.59 3.63 2.81
C ASP A 5 -15.09 3.40 2.60
N GLY A 6 -14.20 4.06 3.37
CA GLY A 6 -12.75 3.85 3.30
C GLY A 6 -12.25 2.52 3.87
N SER A 7 -13.16 1.68 4.39
CA SER A 7 -12.84 0.36 4.95
C SER A 7 -12.99 -0.79 3.95
N ARG A 8 -13.56 -0.54 2.77
CA ARG A 8 -13.75 -1.57 1.75
C ARG A 8 -12.46 -1.83 0.98
N ILE A 9 -11.99 -3.07 0.97
CA ILE A 9 -10.89 -3.52 0.11
C ILE A 9 -11.42 -3.69 -1.33
N ILE A 10 -10.67 -3.18 -2.31
CA ILE A 10 -11.03 -3.26 -3.74
C ILE A 10 -10.02 -4.04 -4.58
N ALA A 11 -8.80 -4.24 -4.08
CA ALA A 11 -7.79 -5.06 -4.72
C ALA A 11 -6.81 -5.63 -3.69
N GLU A 12 -6.21 -6.76 -4.02
CA GLU A 12 -5.19 -7.42 -3.20
C GLU A 12 -4.04 -7.94 -4.06
N ARG A 13 -2.82 -7.94 -3.51
CA ARG A 13 -1.67 -8.66 -4.05
C ARG A 13 -1.08 -9.56 -2.98
N LYS A 14 -0.97 -10.84 -3.31
CA LYS A 14 -0.34 -11.85 -2.45
C LYS A 14 1.11 -12.03 -2.85
N LEU A 15 2.00 -11.90 -1.88
CA LEU A 15 3.44 -12.10 -1.99
C LEU A 15 3.91 -12.96 -0.82
N THR A 16 5.18 -13.33 -0.84
CA THR A 16 5.88 -13.77 0.38
C THR A 16 7.06 -12.87 0.64
N PHE A 17 7.55 -12.84 1.88
CA PHE A 17 8.74 -12.09 2.24
C PHE A 17 9.59 -12.85 3.24
N SER A 18 10.87 -12.52 3.34
CA SER A 18 11.72 -12.89 4.47
C SER A 18 12.34 -11.62 5.08
N GLN A 19 12.64 -11.65 6.37
CA GLN A 19 13.50 -10.61 6.95
C GLN A 19 14.93 -10.82 6.47
N ASN A 20 15.66 -9.73 6.27
CA ASN A 20 17.06 -9.82 5.86
C ASN A 20 17.90 -10.54 6.93
N GLY A 21 18.57 -11.62 6.52
CA GLY A 21 19.31 -12.50 7.44
C GLY A 21 18.53 -13.73 7.90
N GLU A 22 17.23 -13.80 7.60
CA GLU A 22 16.40 -14.97 7.85
C GLU A 22 16.17 -15.78 6.57
N ASN A 23 16.09 -17.11 6.72
CA ASN A 23 15.77 -18.04 5.63
C ASN A 23 14.29 -18.48 5.64
N VAL A 24 13.48 -17.92 6.55
CA VAL A 24 12.06 -18.24 6.66
C VAL A 24 11.26 -17.26 5.82
N ARG A 25 10.33 -17.79 5.02
CA ARG A 25 9.38 -16.99 4.25
C ARG A 25 8.05 -16.92 4.98
N HIS A 26 7.46 -15.73 4.97
CA HIS A 26 6.18 -15.40 5.56
C HIS A 26 5.23 -14.87 4.47
N GLU A 27 3.93 -15.03 4.68
CA GLU A 27 2.91 -14.49 3.78
C GLU A 27 2.80 -12.96 3.93
N LEU A 28 2.63 -12.28 2.80
CA LEU A 28 2.30 -10.86 2.73
C LEU A 28 1.07 -10.68 1.87
N THR A 29 0.07 -9.98 2.39
CA THR A 29 -1.07 -9.50 1.59
C THR A 29 -1.05 -7.97 1.57
N VAL A 30 -0.82 -7.41 0.39
CA VAL A 30 -0.95 -5.97 0.14
C VAL A 30 -2.40 -5.69 -0.22
N GLN A 31 -3.10 -4.87 0.57
CA GLN A 31 -4.52 -4.56 0.38
C GLN A 31 -4.70 -3.10 0.00
N VAL A 32 -5.42 -2.85 -1.09
CA VAL A 32 -5.79 -1.52 -1.55
C VAL A 32 -7.25 -1.27 -1.20
N TYR A 33 -7.50 -0.18 -0.47
CA TYR A 33 -8.83 0.21 -0.03
C TYR A 33 -9.50 1.16 -1.04
N LEU A 34 -10.82 1.29 -0.94
CA LEU A 34 -11.60 2.22 -1.75
C LEU A 34 -11.11 3.67 -1.51
N PRO A 35 -10.83 4.45 -2.56
CA PRO A 35 -10.47 5.85 -2.41
C PRO A 35 -11.60 6.67 -1.80
N VAL A 36 -11.27 7.54 -0.85
CA VAL A 36 -12.21 8.44 -0.15
C VAL A 36 -11.81 9.89 -0.35
N GLU A 37 -12.79 10.79 -0.35
CA GLU A 37 -12.50 12.22 -0.37
C GLU A 37 -11.83 12.63 0.95
N VAL A 38 -10.82 13.50 0.84
CA VAL A 38 -10.06 13.99 1.98
C VAL A 38 -10.79 15.20 2.57
N ASN A 39 -11.03 15.19 3.88
CA ASN A 39 -11.45 16.41 4.56
C ASN A 39 -10.20 17.21 4.96
N SER A 40 -10.27 18.53 4.82
CA SER A 40 -9.18 19.43 5.23
C SER A 40 -8.85 19.37 6.72
N SER A 41 -9.77 18.84 7.56
CA SER A 41 -9.52 18.57 8.98
C SER A 41 -8.57 17.40 9.24
N ASP A 42 -8.40 16.50 8.26
CA ASP A 42 -7.74 15.21 8.44
C ASP A 42 -6.27 15.24 8.00
N VAL A 43 -5.82 16.35 7.39
CA VAL A 43 -4.48 16.53 6.85
C VAL A 43 -3.90 17.91 7.17
N ASN A 44 -2.58 18.06 7.04
CA ASN A 44 -1.83 19.27 7.37
C ASN A 44 -1.41 20.08 6.13
N PHE A 45 -2.11 19.92 5.01
CA PHE A 45 -1.88 20.63 3.76
C PHE A 45 -3.19 21.14 3.16
N ASP A 46 -3.11 22.11 2.25
CA ASP A 46 -4.28 22.67 1.60
C ASP A 46 -4.94 21.66 0.66
N VAL A 47 -6.21 21.35 0.90
CA VAL A 47 -7.00 20.37 0.15
C VAL A 47 -7.92 21.11 -0.81
N SER A 48 -7.74 20.89 -2.12
CA SER A 48 -8.69 21.37 -3.12
C SER A 48 -9.94 20.48 -3.15
N PRO A 49 -11.15 21.01 -3.40
CA PRO A 49 -12.35 20.21 -3.53
C PRO A 49 -12.16 19.06 -4.52
N GLY A 50 -12.59 17.85 -4.13
CA GLY A 50 -12.42 16.63 -4.93
C GLY A 50 -11.14 15.84 -4.69
N THR A 51 -10.17 16.42 -3.95
CA THR A 51 -8.96 15.70 -3.53
C THR A 51 -9.33 14.44 -2.75
N ALA A 52 -8.67 13.34 -3.08
CA ALA A 52 -8.95 12.04 -2.50
C ALA A 52 -7.68 11.39 -1.96
N SER A 53 -7.88 10.44 -1.04
CA SER A 53 -6.85 9.56 -0.54
C SER A 53 -7.22 8.10 -0.77
N CYS A 54 -6.19 7.27 -0.88
CA CYS A 54 -6.34 5.83 -1.00
C CYS A 54 -5.33 5.15 -0.06
N ARG A 55 -5.85 4.27 0.81
CA ARG A 55 -5.05 3.56 1.81
C ARG A 55 -4.56 2.23 1.25
N VAL A 56 -3.31 1.91 1.55
CA VAL A 56 -2.67 0.62 1.30
C VAL A 56 -2.17 0.04 2.61
N GLU A 57 -2.47 -1.22 2.87
CA GLU A 57 -1.97 -1.95 4.04
C GLU A 57 -1.12 -3.15 3.63
N PHE A 58 -0.12 -3.46 4.46
CA PHE A 58 0.86 -4.53 4.24
C PHE A 58 0.71 -5.62 5.31
N ASN A 59 -0.34 -6.42 5.21
CA ASN A 59 -0.65 -7.44 6.21
C ASN A 59 0.43 -8.54 6.20
N GLY A 60 1.09 -8.72 7.34
CA GLY A 60 2.24 -9.60 7.51
C GLY A 60 3.54 -8.84 7.80
N LEU A 61 3.60 -7.53 7.49
CA LEU A 61 4.71 -6.66 7.87
C LEU A 61 4.34 -5.81 9.09
N ASN A 62 5.36 -5.46 9.88
CA ASN A 62 5.24 -4.41 10.91
C ASN A 62 5.58 -3.04 10.30
N GLU A 63 4.83 -2.66 9.27
CA GLU A 63 4.97 -1.38 8.56
C GLU A 63 3.64 -0.61 8.64
N PRO A 64 3.69 0.73 8.78
CA PRO A 64 2.46 1.51 8.82
C PRO A 64 1.73 1.46 7.46
N PRO A 65 0.40 1.70 7.45
CA PRO A 65 -0.33 1.91 6.22
C PRO A 65 0.29 3.03 5.38
N TYR A 66 0.28 2.87 4.07
CA TYR A 66 0.62 3.92 3.13
C TYR A 66 -0.65 4.64 2.68
N ILE A 67 -0.64 5.97 2.71
CA ILE A 67 -1.76 6.80 2.24
C ILE A 67 -1.31 7.58 1.01
N ALA A 68 -1.85 7.22 -0.14
CA ALA A 68 -1.68 7.96 -1.38
C ALA A 68 -2.69 9.11 -1.44
N HIS A 69 -2.25 10.32 -1.78
CA HIS A 69 -3.12 11.46 -2.01
C HIS A 69 -3.08 11.85 -3.49
N GLY A 70 -4.25 12.05 -4.09
CA GLY A 70 -4.39 12.48 -5.48
C GLY A 70 -5.40 13.62 -5.59
N ALA A 71 -5.33 14.36 -6.71
CA ALA A 71 -6.27 15.43 -7.04
C ALA A 71 -7.72 14.94 -7.14
N ASP A 72 -7.92 13.65 -7.41
CA ASP A 72 -9.20 12.96 -7.40
C ASP A 72 -9.04 11.48 -7.00
N ARG A 73 -10.16 10.75 -6.93
CA ARG A 73 -10.18 9.31 -6.59
C ARG A 73 -9.39 8.45 -7.56
N LEU A 74 -9.35 8.81 -8.85
CA LEU A 74 -8.67 8.03 -9.87
C LEU A 74 -7.15 8.13 -9.68
N GLN A 75 -6.64 9.34 -9.51
CA GLN A 75 -5.21 9.57 -9.28
C GLN A 75 -4.76 8.99 -7.93
N ALA A 76 -5.57 9.14 -6.87
CA ALA A 76 -5.25 8.55 -5.57
C ALA A 76 -5.15 7.01 -5.67
N LEU A 77 -6.04 6.38 -6.45
CA LEU A 77 -5.98 4.94 -6.72
C LEU A 77 -4.74 4.56 -7.53
N GLU A 78 -4.43 5.29 -8.61
CA GLU A 78 -3.25 5.07 -9.44
C GLU A 78 -1.97 5.02 -8.59
N PHE A 79 -1.80 6.01 -7.70
CA PHE A 79 -0.66 6.06 -6.80
C PHE A 79 -0.66 4.92 -5.78
N ALA A 80 -1.82 4.52 -5.26
CA ALA A 80 -1.93 3.42 -4.31
C ALA A 80 -1.64 2.04 -4.93
N VAL A 81 -2.03 1.80 -6.19
CA VAL A 81 -1.78 0.51 -6.86
C VAL A 81 -0.34 0.38 -7.37
N ASN A 82 0.37 1.50 -7.52
CA ASN A 82 1.80 1.51 -7.81
C ASN A 82 2.62 1.23 -6.54
N ILE A 83 2.57 -0.01 -6.06
CA ILE A 83 3.17 -0.41 -4.78
C ILE A 83 4.69 -0.65 -4.85
N ASP A 84 5.25 -0.78 -6.05
CA ASP A 84 6.63 -1.20 -6.26
C ASP A 84 7.65 -0.24 -5.64
N PRO A 85 7.52 1.10 -5.75
CA PRO A 85 8.42 2.03 -5.06
C PRO A 85 8.39 1.87 -3.53
N ILE A 86 7.21 1.57 -2.97
CA ILE A 86 7.02 1.41 -1.53
C ILE A 86 7.73 0.14 -1.06
N LEU A 87 7.46 -1.00 -1.71
CA LEU A 87 8.14 -2.26 -1.43
C LEU A 87 9.66 -2.13 -1.60
N ARG A 88 10.12 -1.43 -2.64
CA ARG A 88 11.54 -1.19 -2.90
C ARG A 88 12.19 -0.33 -1.81
N SER A 89 11.46 0.61 -1.21
CA SER A 89 11.94 1.41 -0.07
C SER A 89 12.20 0.56 1.19
N MET A 90 11.53 -0.60 1.30
CA MET A 90 11.65 -1.51 2.43
C MET A 90 12.73 -2.59 2.24
N LYS A 91 13.45 -2.60 1.10
CA LYS A 91 14.42 -3.65 0.75
C LYS A 91 15.57 -3.84 1.75
N ASN A 92 15.85 -2.81 2.54
CA ASN A 92 16.89 -2.89 3.59
C ASN A 92 16.44 -3.77 4.77
N LYS A 93 15.13 -3.99 4.94
CA LYS A 93 14.54 -4.83 6.00
C LYS A 93 14.07 -6.18 5.49
N TYR A 94 13.49 -6.21 4.28
CA TYR A 94 12.81 -7.39 3.76
C TYR A 94 13.27 -7.72 2.34
N ARG A 95 13.18 -9.00 1.99
CA ARG A 95 13.23 -9.47 0.60
C ARG A 95 11.86 -10.01 0.23
N PHE A 96 11.35 -9.62 -0.94
CA PHE A 96 10.01 -9.96 -1.40
C PHE A 96 10.07 -10.98 -2.54
N TYR A 97 9.06 -11.84 -2.60
CA TYR A 97 8.97 -12.91 -3.58
C TYR A 97 7.54 -13.05 -4.10
N PHE A 98 7.40 -13.49 -5.33
CA PHE A 98 6.12 -13.98 -5.84
C PHE A 98 5.71 -15.27 -5.11
N ALA A 99 4.43 -15.65 -5.23
CA ALA A 99 3.92 -16.91 -4.67
C ALA A 99 4.63 -18.16 -5.27
N THR A 100 5.19 -18.03 -6.47
CA THR A 100 6.05 -19.04 -7.13
C THR A 100 7.41 -19.18 -6.46
N GLY A 101 7.81 -18.21 -5.64
CA GLY A 101 9.08 -18.18 -4.91
C GLY A 101 10.22 -17.43 -5.61
N GLU A 102 9.99 -16.91 -6.81
CA GLU A 102 10.89 -16.02 -7.56
C GLU A 102 11.05 -14.67 -6.86
N ASP A 103 12.21 -14.03 -7.00
CA ASP A 103 12.42 -12.68 -6.46
C ASP A 103 11.45 -11.70 -7.12
N TYR A 104 10.82 -10.85 -6.30
CA TYR A 104 9.81 -9.93 -6.78
C TYR A 104 10.37 -8.85 -7.71
N PHE A 105 11.63 -8.42 -7.49
CA PHE A 105 12.25 -7.33 -8.24
C PHE A 105 13.24 -7.78 -9.32
N ASP A 106 13.45 -9.08 -9.46
CA ASP A 106 14.36 -9.69 -10.45
C ASP A 106 15.77 -9.03 -10.45
N GLU A 107 16.23 -8.59 -9.27
CA GLU A 107 17.57 -8.01 -9.08
C GLU A 107 18.61 -9.13 -9.13
N SER A 108 19.01 -9.48 -10.35
CA SER A 108 20.14 -10.36 -10.67
C SER A 108 21.46 -9.59 -10.78
#